data_AF-A0A482RFJ0-F1
#
_entry.id   AF-A0A482RFJ0-F1
#
_cell.length_a   1.000
_cell.length_b   1.000
_cell.length_c   1.000
_cell.angle_alpha   90.00
_cell.angle_beta   90.00
_cell.angle_gamma   90.00
#
_symmetry.space_group_name_H-M   'P 1'
#
loop_
_entity.id
_entity.type
_entity.pdbx_description
1 polymer ?
#
loop_
_entity_poly.entity_id
_entity_poly.type
_entity_poly.pdbx_seq_one_letter_code
_entity_poly.pdbx_strand_id
1 'polypeptide(L)'
;MCTLTHTHAHSAHPAVVAEAKIDFLQNTLMPDAITHWNSLLRTIPVQGPLYAYPACISKWSNYSPTRCAVYDSAMACSIGDGIALNIDAQYKGAYTVYPNSPNVPVNVAAAAGLADADFAIYVTMKHTSVCGTDDGGTLAYAITCQRDTFDRPTWGRINFCPRAINTAATSYNSQLIV
;
A
#
# COMPACT_ATOMS: atom_id res chain seq x y z
N MET A 1 -17.21 8.09 -1.66
CA MET A 1 -16.22 8.63 -2.62
C MET A 1 -14.91 8.02 -2.19
N CYS A 2 -14.26 7.23 -3.04
CA CYS A 2 -12.98 6.63 -2.70
C CYS A 2 -11.91 7.72 -2.82
N THR A 3 -11.54 8.32 -1.69
CA THR A 3 -10.44 9.29 -1.66
C THR A 3 -9.15 8.52 -1.42
N LEU A 4 -8.25 8.61 -2.40
CA LEU A 4 -6.95 7.96 -2.37
C LEU A 4 -5.96 9.06 -1.97
N THR A 5 -5.75 9.23 -0.65
CA THR A 5 -5.23 10.48 -0.07
C THR A 5 -3.71 10.56 0.10
N HIS A 6 -2.93 9.51 -0.16
CA HIS A 6 -1.48 9.60 0.03
C HIS A 6 -0.63 8.81 -0.98
N THR A 7 -0.04 9.54 -1.91
CA THR A 7 1.14 9.13 -2.71
C THR A 7 2.42 9.49 -1.94
N HIS A 8 2.97 8.56 -1.16
CA HIS A 8 4.34 8.68 -0.66
C HIS A 8 5.31 8.11 -1.71
N ALA A 9 5.92 8.98 -2.52
CA ALA A 9 7.01 8.59 -3.40
C ALA A 9 8.31 8.47 -2.59
N HIS A 10 8.73 7.25 -2.28
CA HIS A 10 10.03 7.00 -1.66
C HIS A 10 11.06 6.69 -2.77
N SER A 11 11.93 7.65 -3.08
CA SER A 11 13.02 7.49 -4.05
C SER A 11 14.24 6.88 -3.36
N ALA A 12 14.58 5.65 -3.72
CA ALA A 12 15.80 4.99 -3.21
C ALA A 12 16.55 4.27 -4.35
N HIS A 13 17.12 5.04 -5.29
CA HIS A 13 18.44 4.86 -5.94
C HIS A 13 18.69 5.95 -7.03
N PRO A 14 19.89 6.57 -7.15
CA PRO A 14 20.17 7.67 -8.06
C PRO A 14 20.65 7.22 -9.46
N ALA A 15 20.00 6.21 -10.04
CA ALA A 15 20.17 5.90 -11.46
C ALA A 15 19.05 6.58 -12.26
N VAL A 16 19.14 7.91 -12.37
CA VAL A 16 18.35 8.82 -13.23
C VAL A 16 16.91 8.34 -13.48
N VAL A 17 16.10 8.30 -12.42
CA VAL A 17 14.68 8.56 -12.64
C VAL A 17 14.61 10.05 -12.93
N ALA A 18 14.45 10.41 -14.20
CA ALA A 18 14.31 11.81 -14.58
C ALA A 18 13.16 12.42 -13.77
N GLU A 19 13.38 13.61 -13.18
CA GLU A 19 12.38 14.35 -12.40
C GLU A 19 11.04 14.43 -13.15
N ALA A 20 11.08 14.59 -14.47
CA ALA A 20 9.92 14.55 -15.36
C ALA A 20 9.09 13.26 -15.30
N LYS A 21 9.69 12.08 -15.04
CA LYS A 21 8.94 10.82 -14.88
C LYS A 21 8.24 10.75 -13.52
N ILE A 22 8.88 11.27 -12.46
CA ILE A 22 8.26 11.37 -11.14
C ILE A 22 7.08 12.34 -11.21
N ASP A 23 7.31 13.52 -11.79
CA ASP A 23 6.27 14.52 -12.02
C ASP A 23 5.11 13.97 -12.84
N PHE A 24 5.39 13.32 -13.97
CA PHE A 24 4.36 12.68 -14.80
C PHE A 24 3.55 11.62 -14.03
N LEU A 25 4.20 10.77 -13.22
CA LEU A 25 3.47 9.80 -12.41
C LEU A 25 2.61 10.46 -11.34
N GLN A 26 3.15 11.43 -10.60
CA GLN A 26 2.49 12.07 -9.46
C GLN A 26 1.35 12.98 -9.89
N ASN A 27 1.54 13.74 -10.96
CA ASN A 27 0.68 14.85 -11.34
C ASN A 27 -0.17 14.57 -12.58
N THR A 28 0.02 13.43 -13.25
CA THR A 28 -0.77 13.05 -14.43
C THR A 28 -1.27 11.61 -14.33
N LEU A 29 -0.36 10.62 -14.39
CA LEU A 29 -0.78 9.23 -14.55
C LEU A 29 -1.59 8.69 -13.36
N MET A 30 -1.14 8.94 -12.13
CA MET A 30 -1.84 8.48 -10.94
C MET A 30 -3.17 9.21 -10.72
N PRO A 31 -3.25 10.56 -10.78
CA PRO A 31 -4.53 11.27 -10.68
C PRO A 31 -5.57 10.82 -11.71
N ASP A 32 -5.15 10.58 -12.95
CA ASP A 32 -6.05 10.14 -14.02
C ASP A 32 -6.53 8.71 -13.80
N ALA A 33 -5.64 7.80 -13.39
CA ALA A 33 -6.02 6.44 -13.03
C ALA A 33 -7.00 6.42 -11.84
N ILE A 34 -6.75 7.22 -10.80
CA ILE A 34 -7.65 7.37 -9.64
C ILE A 34 -9.01 7.87 -10.10
N THR A 35 -9.05 8.88 -10.96
CA THR A 35 -10.30 9.45 -11.51
C THR A 35 -11.08 8.39 -12.29
N HIS A 36 -10.39 7.62 -13.13
CA HIS A 36 -10.99 6.53 -13.90
C HIS A 36 -11.65 5.50 -12.98
N TRP A 37 -10.91 4.94 -12.03
CA TRP A 37 -11.43 3.92 -11.11
C TRP A 37 -12.53 4.44 -10.20
N ASN A 38 -12.45 5.70 -9.75
CA ASN A 38 -13.50 6.34 -8.95
C ASN A 38 -14.80 6.56 -9.73
N SER A 39 -14.74 6.64 -11.06
CA SER A 39 -15.93 6.74 -11.90
C SER A 39 -16.63 5.39 -12.10
N LEU A 40 -15.87 4.29 -12.04
CA LEU A 40 -16.37 2.94 -12.30
C LEU A 40 -16.75 2.17 -11.02
N LEU A 41 -16.03 2.39 -9.94
CA LEU A 41 -16.14 1.60 -8.71
C LEU A 41 -16.82 2.40 -7.61
N ARG A 42 -17.68 1.71 -6.85
CA ARG A 42 -18.27 2.22 -5.61
C ARG A 42 -17.93 1.29 -4.46
N THR A 43 -17.48 1.87 -3.36
CA THR A 43 -17.16 1.19 -2.11
C THR A 43 -18.25 1.45 -1.07
N ILE A 44 -18.42 0.53 -0.13
CA ILE A 44 -19.08 0.88 1.15
C ILE A 44 -18.05 1.69 1.94
N PRO A 45 -18.33 2.96 2.28
CA PRO A 45 -17.33 3.83 2.89
C PRO A 45 -16.87 3.32 4.26
N VAL A 46 -15.57 3.43 4.52
CA VAL A 46 -14.99 3.24 5.85
C VAL A 46 -15.58 4.27 6.80
N GLN A 47 -15.97 3.83 7.99
CA GLN A 47 -16.52 4.70 9.02
C GLN A 47 -15.38 5.19 9.92
N GLY A 48 -15.09 6.50 9.86
CA GLY A 48 -13.94 7.09 10.56
C GLY A 48 -12.63 6.91 9.79
N PRO A 49 -11.48 7.08 10.46
CA PRO A 49 -10.18 6.92 9.82
C PRO A 49 -9.94 5.49 9.33
N LEU A 50 -9.33 5.34 8.17
CA LEU A 50 -8.80 4.07 7.69
C LEU A 50 -7.58 3.68 8.53
N TYR A 51 -7.65 2.48 9.11
CA TYR A 51 -6.58 1.92 9.92
C TYR A 51 -5.90 0.73 9.23
N ALA A 52 -4.63 0.52 9.55
CA ALA A 52 -3.88 -0.69 9.28
C ALA A 52 -3.73 -1.53 10.55
N TYR A 53 -3.77 -2.84 10.42
CA TYR A 53 -3.67 -3.77 11.54
C TYR A 53 -2.46 -4.68 11.38
N PRO A 54 -1.60 -4.82 12.40
CA PRO A 54 -0.45 -5.70 12.31
C PRO A 54 -0.87 -7.17 12.24
N ALA A 55 -0.08 -8.00 11.55
CA ALA A 55 -0.31 -9.43 11.50
C ALA A 55 0.14 -10.10 12.81
N CYS A 56 -0.62 -11.10 13.27
CA CYS A 56 -0.20 -11.89 14.43
C CYS A 56 0.86 -12.92 14.02
N ILE A 57 2.08 -12.81 14.55
CA ILE A 57 3.20 -13.70 14.21
C ILE A 57 3.49 -14.77 15.28
N SER A 58 2.99 -14.56 16.50
CA SER A 58 3.03 -15.56 17.56
C SER A 58 1.72 -15.54 18.35
N LYS A 59 1.17 -16.71 18.64
CA LYS A 59 -0.14 -16.87 19.29
C LYS A 59 -0.08 -17.89 20.41
N TRP A 60 -0.92 -17.71 21.42
CA TRP A 60 -1.18 -18.74 22.41
C TRP A 60 -2.03 -19.86 21.80
N SER A 61 -1.58 -21.10 21.94
CA SER A 61 -2.30 -22.29 21.48
C SER A 61 -3.54 -22.56 22.35
N ASN A 62 -4.56 -23.20 21.78
CA ASN A 62 -5.78 -23.66 22.47
C ASN A 62 -6.73 -22.57 23.01
N TYR A 63 -6.63 -21.33 22.51
CA TYR A 63 -7.59 -20.26 22.83
C TYR A 63 -8.45 -19.90 21.61
N SER A 64 -9.76 -19.81 21.82
CA SER A 64 -10.74 -19.32 20.85
C SER A 64 -11.56 -18.18 21.49
N PRO A 65 -11.54 -16.95 20.94
CA PRO A 65 -10.78 -16.52 19.76
C PRO A 65 -9.26 -16.57 19.98
N THR A 66 -8.50 -16.56 18.88
CA THR A 66 -7.03 -16.60 18.91
C THR A 66 -6.48 -15.42 19.72
N ARG A 67 -5.58 -15.70 20.66
CA ARG A 67 -4.93 -14.68 21.48
C ARG A 67 -3.51 -14.44 20.98
N CYS A 68 -3.28 -13.29 20.37
CA CYS A 68 -1.98 -12.95 19.81
C CYS A 68 -0.99 -12.57 20.89
N ALA A 69 0.16 -13.24 20.94
CA ALA A 69 1.25 -12.93 21.86
C ALA A 69 2.18 -11.85 21.29
N VAL A 70 2.49 -11.94 20.00
CA VAL A 70 3.37 -10.98 19.31
C VAL A 70 2.79 -10.64 17.95
N TYR A 71 2.71 -9.33 17.69
CA TYR A 71 2.32 -8.76 16.41
C TYR A 71 3.56 -8.32 15.63
N ASP A 72 3.51 -8.45 14.30
CA ASP A 72 4.50 -7.83 13.42
C ASP A 72 4.30 -6.32 13.39
N SER A 73 5.15 -5.60 14.12
CA SER A 73 5.12 -4.14 14.16
C SER A 73 5.57 -3.48 12.86
N ALA A 74 6.22 -4.21 11.95
CA ALA A 74 6.68 -3.64 10.69
C ALA A 74 5.50 -3.29 9.77
N MET A 75 4.37 -4.01 9.87
CA MET A 75 3.23 -3.84 8.95
C MET A 75 3.69 -3.80 7.49
N ALA A 76 4.51 -4.79 7.14
CA ALA A 76 5.21 -4.82 5.87
C ALA A 76 4.23 -4.85 4.69
N CYS A 77 4.52 -4.03 3.70
CA CYS A 77 3.81 -3.91 2.43
C CYS A 77 4.84 -4.15 1.31
N SER A 78 5.54 -5.29 1.42
CA SER A 78 6.69 -5.69 0.61
C SER A 78 6.60 -7.16 0.18
N ILE A 79 7.08 -7.49 -1.02
CA ILE A 79 7.00 -8.87 -1.59
C ILE A 79 8.37 -9.49 -1.92
N GLY A 80 9.47 -9.00 -1.34
CA GLY A 80 10.81 -9.53 -1.63
C GLY A 80 11.38 -9.10 -2.98
N ASP A 81 10.84 -8.03 -3.57
CA ASP A 81 11.30 -7.39 -4.82
C ASP A 81 12.42 -6.35 -4.61
N GLY A 82 12.99 -6.30 -3.40
CA GLY A 82 14.01 -5.31 -3.04
C GLY A 82 13.47 -3.91 -2.76
N ILE A 83 12.15 -3.74 -2.64
CA ILE A 83 11.50 -2.52 -2.14
C ILE A 83 11.02 -2.79 -0.72
N ALA A 84 11.73 -2.25 0.27
CA ALA A 84 11.30 -2.26 1.66
C ALA A 84 10.32 -1.12 1.89
N LEU A 85 9.06 -1.47 2.17
CA LEU A 85 7.98 -0.54 2.47
C LEU A 85 7.13 -1.11 3.59
N ASN A 86 6.86 -0.26 4.58
CA ASN A 86 6.03 -0.54 5.74
C ASN A 86 4.89 0.49 5.77
N ILE A 87 3.70 0.06 6.19
CA ILE A 87 2.61 1.01 6.45
C ILE A 87 3.03 1.88 7.64
N ASP A 88 2.82 3.19 7.53
CA ASP A 88 3.23 4.14 8.58
C ASP A 88 2.53 3.83 9.91
N ALA A 89 3.29 3.88 11.01
CA ALA A 89 2.79 3.65 12.35
C ALA A 89 1.65 4.61 12.73
N GLN A 90 1.58 5.81 12.12
CA GLN A 90 0.49 6.76 12.35
C GLN A 90 -0.88 6.24 11.85
N TYR A 91 -0.90 5.26 10.95
CA TYR A 91 -2.12 4.65 10.41
C TYR A 91 -2.56 3.41 11.19
N LYS A 92 -1.87 3.06 12.28
CA LYS A 92 -2.15 1.85 13.04
C LYS A 92 -3.47 1.92 13.80
N GLY A 93 -4.31 0.89 13.65
CA GLY A 93 -5.55 0.72 14.41
C GLY A 93 -5.32 0.20 15.83
N ALA A 94 -6.36 0.30 16.66
CA ALA A 94 -6.35 -0.27 18.00
C ALA A 94 -6.36 -1.81 17.94
N TYR A 95 -5.65 -2.47 18.85
CA TYR A 95 -5.63 -3.93 18.95
C TYR A 95 -5.28 -4.40 20.36
N THR A 96 -5.61 -5.65 20.67
CA THR A 96 -5.29 -6.30 21.94
C THR A 96 -4.18 -7.33 21.74
N VAL A 97 -3.16 -7.29 22.58
CA VAL A 97 -2.03 -8.24 22.59
C VAL A 97 -1.89 -8.90 23.96
N TYR A 98 -1.37 -10.12 23.99
CA TYR A 98 -1.20 -10.95 25.18
C TYR A 98 0.28 -11.31 25.36
N PRO A 99 1.16 -10.33 25.65
CA PRO A 99 2.61 -10.47 25.47
C PRO A 99 3.23 -11.49 26.43
N ASN A 100 2.75 -11.53 27.67
CA ASN A 100 3.34 -12.34 28.75
C ASN A 100 2.46 -13.53 29.16
N SER A 101 1.16 -13.45 28.94
CA SER A 101 0.19 -14.47 29.37
C SER A 101 -1.06 -14.40 28.50
N PRO A 102 -1.67 -15.57 28.16
CA PRO A 102 -2.91 -15.59 27.40
C PRO A 102 -4.06 -14.93 28.16
N ASN A 103 -4.01 -14.76 29.48
CA ASN A 103 -5.12 -14.23 30.27
C ASN A 103 -4.95 -12.74 30.66
N VAL A 104 -3.83 -12.11 30.29
CA VAL A 104 -3.53 -10.72 30.65
C VAL A 104 -3.43 -9.91 29.36
N PRO A 105 -4.55 -9.31 28.90
CA PRO A 105 -4.53 -8.48 27.70
C PRO A 105 -3.85 -7.14 27.97
N VAL A 106 -3.14 -6.64 26.98
CA VAL A 106 -2.67 -5.27 26.85
C VAL A 106 -3.38 -4.66 25.65
N ASN A 107 -4.14 -3.60 25.89
CA ASN A 107 -4.81 -2.86 24.82
C ASN A 107 -3.88 -1.78 24.30
N VAL A 108 -3.63 -1.79 23.00
CA VAL A 108 -2.88 -0.75 22.29
C VAL A 108 -3.88 0.17 21.62
N ALA A 109 -3.77 1.46 21.91
CA ALA A 109 -4.62 2.48 21.31
C ALA A 109 -4.33 2.62 19.81
N ALA A 110 -5.35 3.04 19.06
CA ALA A 110 -5.17 3.47 17.68
C ALA A 110 -4.29 4.73 17.63
N ALA A 111 -3.54 4.88 16.55
CA ALA A 111 -2.91 6.13 16.17
C ALA A 111 -3.94 7.03 15.44
N ALA A 112 -3.48 8.01 14.65
CA ALA A 112 -4.36 8.95 13.96
C ALA A 112 -5.27 8.26 12.94
N GLY A 113 -4.76 7.26 12.22
CA GLY A 113 -5.44 6.69 11.05
C GLY A 113 -5.37 7.64 9.85
N LEU A 114 -5.81 7.17 8.69
CA LEU A 114 -5.91 7.97 7.48
C LEU A 114 -7.35 8.47 7.31
N ALA A 115 -7.55 9.79 7.41
CA ALA A 115 -8.88 10.37 7.27
C ALA A 115 -9.42 10.27 5.83
N ASP A 116 -10.75 10.21 5.73
CA ASP A 116 -11.52 10.28 4.48
C ASP A 116 -11.11 9.29 3.38
N ALA A 117 -10.55 8.13 3.76
CA ALA A 117 -10.05 7.12 2.85
C ALA A 117 -10.77 5.78 3.00
N ASP A 118 -11.02 5.12 1.86
CA ASP A 118 -11.51 3.74 1.81
C ASP A 118 -10.40 2.75 1.44
N PHE A 119 -9.39 3.24 0.72
CA PHE A 119 -8.26 2.49 0.21
C PHE A 119 -7.05 3.43 0.09
N ALA A 120 -5.88 2.96 0.53
CA ALA A 120 -4.63 3.66 0.39
C ALA A 120 -3.65 2.83 -0.45
N ILE A 121 -2.98 3.47 -1.41
CA ILE A 121 -1.95 2.83 -2.22
C ILE A 121 -0.63 3.59 -2.11
N TYR A 122 0.43 2.85 -1.79
CA TYR A 122 1.77 3.38 -1.87
C TYR A 122 2.27 3.29 -3.31
N VAL A 123 2.79 4.38 -3.84
CA VAL A 123 3.35 4.43 -5.20
C VAL A 123 4.85 4.52 -5.13
N THR A 124 5.53 3.53 -5.69
CA THR A 124 6.99 3.53 -5.84
C THR A 124 7.39 3.51 -7.30
N MET A 125 8.62 3.91 -7.58
CA MET A 125 9.20 3.77 -8.90
C MET A 125 10.65 3.33 -8.76
N LYS A 126 10.84 2.01 -8.80
CA LYS A 126 12.16 1.37 -8.67
C LYS A 126 12.31 0.29 -9.73
N HIS A 127 13.49 0.23 -10.33
CA HIS A 127 13.84 -0.91 -11.16
C HIS A 127 14.13 -2.11 -10.25
N THR A 128 13.41 -3.20 -10.47
CA THR A 128 13.49 -4.45 -9.71
C THR A 128 13.57 -5.61 -10.69
N SER A 129 13.85 -6.82 -10.22
CA SER A 129 13.86 -8.01 -11.07
C SER A 129 12.51 -8.24 -11.80
N VAL A 130 11.40 -7.80 -11.22
CA VAL A 130 10.06 -7.86 -11.83
C VAL A 130 9.93 -6.98 -13.08
N CYS A 131 10.76 -5.95 -13.20
CA CYS A 131 10.75 -5.06 -14.37
C CYS A 131 11.31 -5.71 -15.64
N GLY A 132 12.04 -6.83 -15.51
CA GLY A 132 12.79 -7.42 -16.63
C GLY A 132 14.07 -6.65 -16.96
N THR A 133 14.80 -7.10 -17.99
CA THR A 133 16.13 -6.58 -18.36
C THR A 133 16.09 -5.34 -19.25
N ASP A 134 15.01 -5.13 -20.02
CA ASP A 134 14.96 -4.19 -21.16
C ASP A 134 13.73 -3.26 -21.16
N ASP A 135 13.74 -2.26 -22.05
CA ASP A 135 12.75 -1.17 -22.22
C ASP A 135 11.34 -1.62 -22.69
N GLY A 136 11.04 -2.92 -22.64
CA GLY A 136 9.77 -3.52 -23.07
C GLY A 136 9.17 -4.55 -22.10
N GLY A 137 9.66 -4.58 -20.85
CA GLY A 137 9.17 -5.48 -19.80
C GLY A 137 7.89 -5.00 -19.10
N THR A 138 7.77 -5.34 -17.82
CA THR A 138 6.65 -4.93 -16.97
C THR A 138 6.56 -3.41 -16.85
N LEU A 139 5.40 -2.81 -17.17
CA LEU A 139 5.18 -1.36 -16.98
C LEU A 139 5.12 -1.00 -15.50
N ALA A 140 4.27 -1.73 -14.77
CA ALA A 140 4.07 -1.58 -13.34
C ALA A 140 3.55 -2.91 -12.79
N TYR A 141 3.70 -3.10 -11.48
CA TYR A 141 3.12 -4.22 -10.77
C TYR A 141 2.61 -3.76 -9.42
N ALA A 142 1.54 -4.41 -8.94
CA ALA A 142 0.86 -4.01 -7.72
C ALA A 142 0.55 -5.22 -6.83
N ILE A 143 0.39 -4.94 -5.54
CA ILE A 143 0.07 -5.91 -4.50
C ILE A 143 -0.98 -5.34 -3.56
N THR A 144 -1.78 -6.23 -2.97
CA THR A 144 -2.57 -5.91 -1.79
C THR A 144 -1.75 -6.20 -0.55
N CYS A 145 -1.60 -5.22 0.33
CA CYS A 145 -0.89 -5.33 1.59
C CYS A 145 -1.82 -5.70 2.74
N GLN A 146 -3.03 -5.14 2.76
CA GLN A 146 -4.07 -5.50 3.74
C GLN A 146 -5.45 -5.51 3.12
N ARG A 147 -6.33 -6.31 3.71
CA ARG A 147 -7.75 -6.41 3.39
C ARG A 147 -8.58 -6.28 4.66
N ASP A 148 -9.83 -5.85 4.52
CA ASP A 148 -10.79 -5.82 5.62
C ASP A 148 -11.57 -7.13 5.78
N THR A 149 -12.56 -7.13 6.68
CA THR A 149 -13.41 -8.30 6.96
C THR A 149 -14.35 -8.70 5.82
N PHE A 150 -14.48 -7.86 4.80
CA PHE A 150 -15.24 -8.14 3.57
C PHE A 150 -14.32 -8.55 2.41
N ASP A 151 -13.07 -8.91 2.73
CA ASP A 151 -12.02 -9.24 1.75
C ASP A 151 -11.70 -8.09 0.78
N ARG A 152 -12.03 -6.85 1.15
CA ARG A 152 -11.76 -5.67 0.32
C ARG A 152 -10.34 -5.19 0.56
N PRO A 153 -9.53 -4.95 -0.48
CA PRO A 153 -8.25 -4.27 -0.33
C PRO A 153 -8.42 -2.93 0.39
N THR A 154 -7.62 -2.70 1.44
CA THR A 154 -7.59 -1.44 2.20
C THR A 154 -6.24 -0.74 2.08
N TRP A 155 -5.17 -1.52 1.97
CA TRP A 155 -3.82 -1.02 1.78
C TRP A 155 -3.17 -1.78 0.63
N GLY A 156 -2.53 -1.06 -0.29
CA GLY A 156 -1.82 -1.65 -1.41
C GLY A 156 -0.51 -0.93 -1.72
N ARG A 157 0.25 -1.51 -2.63
CA ARG A 157 1.42 -0.88 -3.21
C ARG A 157 1.44 -1.13 -4.70
N ILE A 158 1.81 -0.12 -5.46
CA ILE A 158 2.15 -0.22 -6.88
C ILE A 158 3.56 0.28 -7.11
N ASN A 159 4.35 -0.46 -7.87
CA ASN A 159 5.65 -0.04 -8.34
C ASN A 159 5.65 0.13 -9.85
N PHE A 160 6.05 1.31 -10.32
CA PHE A 160 6.29 1.59 -11.73
C PHE A 160 7.74 1.30 -12.09
N CYS A 161 7.95 0.63 -13.22
CA CYS A 161 9.28 0.33 -13.73
C CYS A 161 9.84 1.55 -14.48
N PRO A 162 10.93 2.20 -14.00
CA PRO A 162 11.33 3.51 -14.50
C PRO A 162 11.62 3.59 -16.00
N ARG A 163 12.10 2.48 -16.59
CA ARG A 163 12.43 2.40 -18.02
C ARG A 163 11.20 2.33 -18.92
N ALA A 164 10.12 1.69 -18.44
CA ALA A 164 8.87 1.55 -19.18
C ALA A 164 8.03 2.85 -19.20
N ILE A 165 8.29 3.79 -18.28
CA ILE A 165 7.59 5.08 -18.24
C ILE A 165 8.07 6.01 -19.36
N ASN A 166 7.14 6.47 -20.18
CA ASN A 166 7.36 7.42 -21.26
C ASN A 166 6.49 8.67 -21.07
N THR A 167 7.13 9.84 -20.97
CA THR A 167 6.42 11.11 -20.74
C THR A 167 5.86 11.73 -22.03
N ALA A 168 6.07 11.11 -23.20
CA ALA A 168 5.49 11.58 -24.45
C ALA A 168 3.97 11.38 -24.45
N ALA A 169 3.23 12.42 -24.84
CA ALA A 169 1.76 12.39 -24.92
C ALA A 169 1.21 11.25 -25.78
N THR A 170 1.94 10.86 -26.83
CA THR A 170 1.56 9.74 -27.72
C THR A 170 1.59 8.38 -27.02
N SER A 171 2.33 8.25 -25.91
CA SER A 171 2.44 7.02 -25.11
C SER A 171 1.53 7.01 -23.89
N TYR A 172 0.73 8.05 -23.66
CA TYR A 172 -0.09 8.19 -22.44
C TYR A 172 -1.12 7.05 -22.31
N ASN A 173 -1.92 6.81 -23.34
CA ASN A 173 -3.00 5.82 -23.29
C ASN A 173 -2.50 4.39 -23.06
N SER A 174 -1.26 4.07 -23.47
CA SER A 174 -0.66 2.74 -23.22
C SER A 174 -0.14 2.57 -21.80
N GLN A 175 -0.10 3.65 -21.01
CA GLN A 175 0.40 3.63 -19.63
C GLN A 175 -0.69 3.87 -18.60
N LEU A 176 -1.86 4.35 -19.01
CA LEU A 176 -2.98 4.56 -18.10
C LEU A 176 -3.49 3.21 -17.61
N ILE A 177 -3.33 2.97 -16.31
CA ILE A 177 -3.72 1.72 -15.67
C ILE A 177 -5.23 1.75 -15.39
N VAL A 178 -6.00 1.25 -16.36
CA VAL A 178 -7.47 1.06 -16.34
C VAL A 178 -7.84 -0.42 -16.34
#